data_AF-A0A958UYD1-F1
#
_entry.id   AF-A0A958UYD1-F1
#
_cell.length_a   1.000
_cell.length_b   1.000
_cell.length_c   1.000
_cell.angle_alpha   90.00
_cell.angle_beta   90.00
_cell.angle_gamma   90.00
#
_symmetry.space_group_name_H-M   'P 1'
#
loop_
_entity.id
_entity.type
_entity.pdbx_description
1 polymer ?
#
loop_
_entity_poly.entity_id
_entity_poly.type
_entity_poly.pdbx_seq_one_letter_code
_entity_poly.pdbx_strand_id
1 'polypeptide(L)'
;MRTVQKITFVIVLMVLTSCSSTKNIGNTTRDGSSFEKAIIVNSISEEYVYVRRVCSNCQMMRQSLVMDKKKPYDILQLKKPNGEEVSYYFDISKFFGKGF
;
A
#
# COMPACT_ATOMS: atom_id res chain seq x y z
N MET A 1 3.29 -33.67 -66.39
CA MET A 1 1.99 -33.39 -65.72
C MET A 1 2.23 -32.16 -64.85
N ARG A 2 2.10 -30.91 -65.33
CA ARG A 2 0.90 -30.06 -65.53
C ARG A 2 -0.09 -30.01 -64.35
N THR A 3 -0.19 -28.79 -63.80
CA THR A 3 -1.32 -28.11 -63.09
C THR A 3 -1.72 -28.71 -61.74
N VAL A 4 -1.98 -27.97 -60.65
CA VAL A 4 -3.01 -26.93 -60.38
C VAL A 4 -2.61 -26.23 -59.06
N GLN A 5 -2.21 -24.95 -59.01
CA GLN A 5 -3.02 -23.74 -58.73
C GLN A 5 -4.02 -23.86 -57.55
N LYS A 6 -3.84 -23.10 -56.46
CA LYS A 6 -4.85 -22.18 -55.90
C LYS A 6 -4.38 -21.51 -54.59
N ILE A 7 -4.36 -20.19 -54.67
CA ILE A 7 -4.30 -19.18 -53.62
C ILE A 7 -5.59 -19.24 -52.79
N THR A 8 -5.55 -19.30 -51.45
CA THR A 8 -6.61 -18.82 -50.55
C THR A 8 -6.02 -18.77 -49.13
N PHE A 9 -5.67 -17.62 -48.54
CA PHE A 9 -6.53 -16.57 -47.94
C PHE A 9 -6.36 -16.61 -46.41
N VAL A 10 -5.71 -15.55 -45.90
CA VAL A 10 -6.11 -14.73 -44.73
C VAL A 10 -6.64 -15.46 -43.50
N ILE A 11 -5.98 -15.21 -42.36
CA ILE A 11 -6.51 -14.70 -41.08
C ILE A 11 -5.28 -14.70 -40.15
N VAL A 12 -4.50 -13.62 -40.10
CA VAL A 12 -4.67 -12.53 -39.13
C VAL A 12 -5.18 -13.06 -37.79
N LEU A 13 -4.30 -13.69 -37.00
CA LEU A 13 -4.47 -13.72 -35.55
C LEU A 13 -3.57 -12.64 -34.96
N MET A 14 -4.00 -11.40 -35.18
CA MET A 14 -3.60 -10.24 -34.42
C MET A 14 -4.09 -10.51 -32.99
N VAL A 15 -3.27 -11.18 -32.19
CA VAL A 15 -3.50 -11.27 -30.75
C VAL A 15 -3.21 -9.87 -30.22
N LEU A 16 -4.26 -9.04 -30.28
CA LEU A 16 -4.34 -7.80 -29.54
C LEU A 16 -4.27 -8.20 -28.08
N THR A 17 -3.06 -8.15 -27.54
CA THR A 17 -2.80 -8.10 -26.11
C THR A 17 -3.38 -6.79 -25.60
N SER A 18 -4.69 -6.81 -25.37
CA SER A 18 -5.39 -5.80 -24.61
C SER A 18 -4.93 -5.90 -23.16
N CYS A 19 -3.78 -5.32 -22.85
CA CYS A 19 -3.55 -4.82 -21.49
C CYS A 19 -4.47 -3.61 -21.32
N SER A 20 -5.76 -3.88 -21.09
CA SER A 20 -6.64 -2.90 -20.47
C SER A 20 -6.06 -2.65 -19.09
N SER A 21 -5.28 -1.59 -18.94
CA SER A 21 -5.00 -1.01 -17.64
C SER A 21 -6.32 -0.47 -17.12
N THR A 22 -7.13 -1.37 -16.55
CA THR A 22 -8.20 -0.98 -15.64
C THR A 22 -7.52 -0.12 -14.60
N LYS A 23 -7.84 1.18 -14.61
CA LYS A 23 -7.66 2.03 -13.44
C LYS A 23 -8.48 1.37 -12.35
N ASN A 24 -7.85 0.44 -11.64
CA ASN A 24 -8.29 0.00 -10.36
C ASN A 24 -8.22 1.27 -9.54
N ILE A 25 -9.36 1.95 -9.36
CA ILE A 25 -9.52 2.88 -8.25
C ILE A 25 -9.47 1.95 -7.05
N GLY A 26 -8.24 1.54 -6.73
CA GLY A 26 -7.93 0.66 -5.64
C GLY A 26 -8.43 1.43 -4.46
N ASN A 27 -9.50 0.93 -3.86
CA ASN A 27 -9.88 1.31 -2.52
C ASN A 27 -8.72 0.76 -1.66
N THR A 28 -7.59 1.45 -1.66
CA THR A 28 -6.36 1.02 -1.01
C THR A 28 -6.65 1.13 0.47
N THR A 29 -7.06 0.01 1.05
CA THR A 29 -7.31 -0.10 2.47
C THR A 29 -6.05 0.37 3.19
N ARG A 30 -6.16 1.52 3.87
CA ARG A 30 -5.05 2.14 4.60
C ARG A 30 -4.88 1.40 5.92
N ASP A 31 -4.24 0.24 5.84
CA ASP A 31 -4.02 -0.68 6.96
C ASP A 31 -2.77 -0.33 7.80
N GLY A 32 -1.96 0.62 7.31
CA GLY A 32 -0.72 1.05 7.95
C GLY A 32 0.45 0.10 7.76
N SER A 33 0.43 -0.83 6.81
CA SER A 33 1.52 -1.80 6.58
C SER A 33 2.70 -1.25 5.76
N SER A 34 2.56 -0.08 5.14
CA SER A 34 3.61 0.60 4.39
C SER A 34 3.34 2.11 4.31
N PHE A 35 4.27 2.88 3.73
CA PHE A 35 4.08 4.31 3.46
C PHE A 35 2.87 4.58 2.56
N GLU A 36 2.67 3.78 1.50
CA GLU A 36 1.55 3.91 0.56
C GLU A 36 0.20 3.66 1.25
N LYS A 37 0.19 2.78 2.26
CA LYS A 37 -0.98 2.38 3.02
C LYS A 37 -1.07 3.04 4.40
N ALA A 38 -0.24 4.06 4.67
CA ALA A 38 -0.16 4.69 5.99
C ALA A 38 -1.52 5.20 6.48
N ILE A 39 -1.85 5.05 7.75
CA ILE A 39 -3.13 5.53 8.30
C ILE A 39 -3.06 7.04 8.45
N ILE A 40 -4.07 7.77 7.94
CA ILE A 40 -4.13 9.23 8.10
C ILE A 40 -4.77 9.52 9.46
N VAL A 41 -4.04 10.23 10.31
CA VAL A 41 -4.48 10.60 11.65
C VAL A 41 -4.51 12.13 11.82
N ASN A 42 -5.36 12.62 12.72
CA ASN A 42 -5.43 14.05 13.05
C ASN A 42 -4.69 14.39 14.35
N SER A 43 -4.26 13.38 15.12
CA SER A 43 -3.49 13.56 16.34
C SER A 43 -2.68 12.31 16.69
N ILE A 44 -1.66 12.49 17.52
CA ILE A 44 -0.85 11.40 18.09
C ILE A 44 -1.74 10.41 18.88
N SER A 45 -2.78 10.90 19.56
CA SER A 45 -3.70 10.05 20.34
C SER A 45 -4.44 9.04 19.45
N GLU A 46 -4.80 9.42 18.22
CA GLU A 46 -5.45 8.52 17.26
C GLU A 46 -4.54 7.36 16.86
N GLU A 47 -3.23 7.57 16.76
CA GLU A 47 -2.24 6.54 16.45
C GLU A 47 -2.28 5.44 17.53
N TYR A 48 -2.12 5.84 18.79
CA TYR A 48 -2.14 4.90 19.92
C TYR A 48 -3.49 4.17 20.07
N VAL A 49 -4.60 4.84 19.78
CA VAL A 49 -5.93 4.20 19.75
C VAL A 49 -5.99 3.14 18.65
N TYR A 50 -5.46 3.44 17.46
CA TYR A 50 -5.41 2.48 16.36
C TYR A 50 -4.59 1.24 16.73
N VAL A 51 -3.33 1.39 17.17
CA VAL A 51 -2.47 0.24 17.49
C VAL A 51 -3.04 -0.62 18.62
N ARG A 52 -3.63 -0.01 19.67
CA ARG A 52 -4.28 -0.78 20.74
C ARG A 52 -5.49 -1.56 20.25
N ARG A 53 -6.22 -1.06 19.24
CA ARG A 53 -7.36 -1.75 18.64
C ARG A 53 -6.92 -2.94 17.78
N VAL A 54 -5.89 -2.77 16.96
CA VAL A 54 -5.45 -3.82 16.02
C VAL A 54 -4.46 -4.81 16.62
N CYS A 55 -3.73 -4.41 17.66
CA CYS A 55 -2.85 -5.28 18.43
C CYS A 55 -2.89 -4.97 19.94
N SER A 56 -3.95 -5.43 20.59
CA SER A 56 -4.21 -5.18 22.02
C SER A 56 -3.14 -5.75 22.97
N ASN A 57 -2.50 -6.85 22.60
CA ASN A 57 -1.48 -7.53 23.41
C ASN A 57 -0.05 -7.31 22.91
N CYS A 58 0.16 -6.34 22.00
CA CYS A 58 1.50 -6.02 21.52
C CYS A 58 2.26 -5.15 22.54
N GLN A 59 3.57 -5.41 22.66
CA GLN A 59 4.49 -4.51 23.35
C GLN A 59 4.98 -3.44 22.38
N MET A 60 4.96 -2.17 22.78
CA MET A 60 5.59 -1.10 22.02
C MET A 60 7.11 -1.19 22.13
N MET A 61 7.81 -1.21 20.99
CA MET A 61 9.26 -1.38 20.93
C MET A 61 9.98 -0.08 20.59
N ARG A 62 9.48 0.62 19.56
CA ARG A 62 10.10 1.85 19.05
C ARG A 62 9.05 2.74 18.39
N GLN A 63 9.28 4.04 18.49
CA GLN A 63 8.61 5.07 17.69
C GLN A 63 9.67 5.85 16.92
N SER A 64 9.39 6.12 15.65
CA SER A 64 10.30 6.85 14.77
C SER A 64 9.54 7.85 13.91
N LEU A 65 10.03 9.08 13.85
CA LEU A 65 9.59 10.09 12.89
C LEU A 65 10.44 9.97 11.61
N VAL A 66 9.79 9.78 10.46
CA VAL A 66 10.44 9.58 9.16
C VAL A 66 9.84 10.51 8.11
N MET A 67 10.72 11.10 7.29
CA MET A 67 10.31 11.84 6.10
C MET A 67 10.44 10.94 4.87
N ASP A 68 9.32 10.60 4.22
CA ASP A 68 9.31 9.93 2.91
C ASP A 68 8.66 10.85 1.87
N LYS A 69 9.35 11.09 0.75
CA LYS A 69 8.88 11.96 -0.34
C LYS A 69 8.36 13.33 0.13
N LYS A 70 9.08 13.97 1.07
CA LYS A 70 8.74 15.26 1.72
C LYS A 70 7.48 15.22 2.60
N LYS A 71 6.98 14.04 2.93
CA LYS A 71 5.81 13.84 3.78
C LYS A 71 6.24 13.23 5.12
N PRO A 72 5.77 13.77 6.26
CA PRO A 72 6.11 13.27 7.58
C PRO A 72 5.27 12.05 7.95
N TYR A 73 5.91 11.05 8.54
CA TYR A 73 5.26 9.85 9.05
C TYR A 73 5.78 9.51 10.45
N ASP A 74 4.87 9.05 11.30
CA ASP A 74 5.24 8.34 12.52
C ASP A 74 5.13 6.83 12.27
N ILE A 75 6.16 6.09 12.68
CA ILE A 75 6.23 4.64 12.56
C ILE A 75 6.30 4.06 13.97
N LEU A 76 5.29 3.26 14.32
CA LEU A 76 5.24 2.52 15.57
C LEU A 76 5.62 1.06 15.32
N GLN A 77 6.73 0.63 15.90
CA GLN A 77 7.18 -0.76 15.89
C GLN A 77 6.72 -1.44 17.17
N LEU A 78 6.04 -2.57 17.01
CA LEU A 78 5.48 -3.36 18.10
C LEU A 78 5.93 -4.81 18.00
N LYS A 79 6.02 -5.48 19.14
CA LYS A 79 6.30 -6.92 19.25
C LYS A 79 5.05 -7.65 19.71
N LYS A 80 4.61 -8.63 18.94
CA LYS A 80 3.50 -9.51 19.27
C LYS A 80 3.92 -10.53 20.35
N PRO A 81 2.96 -11.17 21.05
CA PRO A 81 3.26 -12.20 22.05
C PRO A 81 4.04 -13.40 21.52
N ASN A 82 3.88 -13.73 20.23
CA ASN A 82 4.62 -14.81 19.55
C ASN A 82 6.07 -14.41 19.18
N GLY A 83 6.50 -13.19 19.53
CA GLY A 83 7.83 -12.66 19.23
C GLY A 83 7.97 -11.96 17.88
N GLU A 84 6.96 -12.01 17.02
CA GLU A 84 6.96 -11.34 15.71
C GLU A 84 6.91 -9.81 15.89
N GLU A 85 7.69 -9.08 15.08
CA GLU A 85 7.66 -7.62 15.05
C GLU A 85 6.78 -7.12 13.89
N VAL A 86 5.98 -6.11 14.18
CA VAL A 86 5.10 -5.44 13.21
C VAL A 86 5.28 -3.93 13.31
N SER A 87 5.24 -3.25 12.16
CA SER A 87 5.31 -1.79 12.08
C SER A 87 4.02 -1.22 11.52
N TYR A 88 3.55 -0.14 12.13
CA TYR A 88 2.41 0.64 11.65
C TYR A 88 2.86 2.04 11.25
N TYR A 89 2.48 2.44 10.05
CA TYR A 89 2.87 3.71 9.43
C TYR A 89 1.69 4.69 9.51
N PHE A 90 1.94 5.88 10.05
CA PHE A 90 0.93 6.92 10.24
C PHE A 90 1.33 8.17 9.46
N ASP A 91 0.42 8.69 8.65
CA ASP A 91 0.57 9.97 7.99
C ASP A 91 0.13 11.09 8.93
N ILE A 92 1.11 11.85 9.40
CA ILE A 92 0.94 12.93 10.38
C ILE A 92 0.97 14.32 9.74
N SER A 93 0.90 14.41 8.41
CA SER A 93 1.01 15.67 7.64
C SER A 93 0.00 16.74 8.07
N LYS A 94 -1.12 16.31 8.66
CA LYS A 94 -2.18 17.23 9.11
C LYS A 94 -1.73 18.15 10.24
N PHE A 95 -0.89 17.66 11.15
CA PHE A 95 -0.51 18.39 12.36
C PHE A 95 1.01 18.53 12.55
N PHE A 96 1.83 17.79 11.81
CA PHE A 96 3.28 17.91 11.88
C PHE A 96 3.75 19.35 11.64
N GLY A 97 4.58 19.88 12.55
CA GLY A 97 5.14 21.23 12.47
C GLY A 97 4.17 22.38 12.80
N LYS A 98 2.93 22.10 13.20
CA LYS A 98 1.93 23.14 13.50
C LYS A 98 1.76 23.46 15.00
N GLY A 99 2.52 22.78 15.87
CA GLY A 99 2.26 22.79 17.31
C GLY A 99 1.11 21.84 17.65
N PHE A 100 1.20 21.20 18.82
CA PHE A 100 0.24 20.23 19.35
C PHE A 100 -0.64 20.87 20.41
#